data_AF-A0A7C7VWF0-F1
#
_entry.id   AF-A0A7C7VWF0-F1
#
_cell.length_a   1.000
_cell.length_b   1.000
_cell.length_c   1.000
_cell.angle_alpha   90.00
_cell.angle_beta   90.00
_cell.angle_gamma   90.00
#
_symmetry.space_group_name_H-M   'P 1'
#
loop_
_entity.id
_entity.type
_entity.pdbx_description
1 polymer ?
#
loop_
_entity_poly.entity_id
_entity_poly.type
_entity_poly.pdbx_seq_one_letter_code
_entity_poly.pdbx_strand_id
1 'polypeptide(L)'
;MGRTMNSVVLRIFFSGTIALLMLAFFGCGEKPTRSYRDGRLWVVNNFSSWDPAGRWLTVEWEGEVISVDNNMDYEGNPTGVGAVLITPEPLPGGTVVDFTFNFKFGHEVRTRRLSELLPSGQKAIIDGDITIEVYSLKWDPLLTYNDAGVRVVSGKFDGVHPYPELQ
;
A
#
# COMPACT_ATOMS: atom_id res chain seq x y z
N MET A 1 -85.59 -22.29 5.99
CA MET A 1 -84.39 -21.81 6.73
C MET A 1 -83.19 -21.91 5.79
N GLY A 2 -82.59 -20.78 5.40
CA GLY A 2 -81.31 -20.60 4.64
C GLY A 2 -81.21 -21.23 3.24
N ARG A 3 -81.12 -20.52 2.09
CA ARG A 3 -79.97 -19.74 1.54
C ARG A 3 -78.62 -20.47 1.76
N THR A 4 -77.72 -20.73 0.81
CA THR A 4 -77.34 -20.02 -0.43
C THR A 4 -76.25 -20.81 -1.19
N MET A 5 -76.36 -20.86 -2.52
CA MET A 5 -75.36 -20.48 -3.54
C MET A 5 -73.86 -20.84 -3.41
N ASN A 6 -73.37 -21.42 -4.52
CA ASN A 6 -72.13 -21.11 -5.26
C ASN A 6 -70.76 -21.33 -4.59
N SER A 7 -69.89 -22.13 -5.24
CA SER A 7 -68.81 -21.63 -6.11
C SER A 7 -67.66 -22.64 -6.28
N VAL A 8 -67.34 -22.97 -7.53
CA VAL A 8 -66.01 -22.98 -8.16
C VAL A 8 -64.80 -23.41 -7.32
N VAL A 9 -64.14 -24.52 -7.69
CA VAL A 9 -62.67 -24.52 -7.84
C VAL A 9 -62.27 -25.40 -9.04
N LEU A 10 -61.94 -24.71 -10.11
CA LEU A 10 -61.23 -25.14 -11.30
C LEU A 10 -59.82 -25.64 -10.92
N ARG A 11 -59.52 -26.92 -11.15
CA ARG A 11 -58.17 -27.47 -10.97
C ARG A 11 -57.31 -27.02 -12.14
N ILE A 12 -56.56 -25.93 -11.97
CA ILE A 12 -55.52 -25.55 -12.93
C ILE A 12 -54.21 -26.21 -12.51
N PHE A 13 -53.73 -27.11 -13.36
CA PHE A 13 -52.36 -27.61 -13.37
C PHE A 13 -51.40 -26.45 -13.63
N PHE A 14 -50.69 -25.98 -12.60
CA PHE A 14 -49.53 -25.08 -12.72
C PHE A 14 -48.35 -25.68 -11.94
N SER A 15 -47.84 -26.85 -12.37
CA SER A 15 -46.63 -27.46 -11.76
C SER A 15 -45.39 -27.37 -12.65
N GLY A 16 -45.34 -26.42 -13.59
CA GLY A 16 -44.33 -26.42 -14.65
C GLY A 16 -43.36 -25.23 -14.69
N THR A 17 -43.63 -24.12 -14.00
CA THR A 17 -42.90 -22.86 -14.31
C THR A 17 -42.22 -22.19 -13.11
N ILE A 18 -42.48 -22.62 -11.87
CA ILE A 18 -41.89 -21.99 -10.68
C ILE A 18 -40.46 -22.50 -10.40
N ALA A 19 -40.11 -23.71 -10.89
CA ALA A 19 -38.76 -24.25 -10.70
C ALA A 19 -37.69 -23.58 -11.58
N LEU A 20 -38.07 -22.90 -12.68
CA LEU A 20 -37.11 -22.23 -13.56
C LEU A 20 -36.78 -20.79 -13.12
N LEU A 21 -37.58 -20.19 -12.22
CA LEU A 21 -37.35 -18.82 -11.73
C LEU A 21 -36.44 -18.77 -10.48
N MET A 22 -36.18 -19.91 -9.83
CA MET A 22 -35.30 -19.98 -8.65
C MET A 22 -33.82 -20.20 -8.98
N LEU A 23 -33.47 -20.57 -10.23
CA LEU A 23 -32.07 -20.73 -10.64
C LEU A 23 -31.36 -19.42 -11.01
N ALA A 24 -32.08 -18.29 -11.02
CA ALA A 24 -31.48 -16.97 -11.26
C ALA A 24 -30.88 -16.31 -9.99
N PHE A 25 -31.07 -16.91 -8.80
CA PHE A 25 -30.58 -16.37 -7.52
C PHE A 25 -29.34 -17.10 -6.97
N PHE A 26 -28.79 -18.09 -7.66
CA PHE A 26 -27.50 -18.66 -7.30
C PHE A 26 -26.37 -17.79 -7.87
N GLY A 27 -26.11 -16.72 -7.14
CA GLY A 27 -24.78 -16.19 -6.91
C GLY A 27 -24.00 -15.91 -8.18
N CYS A 28 -24.26 -14.73 -8.76
CA CYS A 28 -23.17 -13.97 -9.34
C CYS A 28 -22.12 -13.88 -8.23
N GLY A 29 -21.06 -14.69 -8.33
CA GLY A 29 -19.97 -14.73 -7.39
C GLY A 29 -19.23 -13.40 -7.49
N GLU A 30 -19.80 -12.35 -6.91
CA GLU A 30 -19.03 -11.20 -6.50
C GLU A 30 -17.98 -11.75 -5.55
N LYS A 31 -16.77 -11.97 -6.09
CA LYS A 31 -15.58 -12.07 -5.24
C LYS A 31 -15.72 -10.93 -4.25
N PRO A 32 -15.62 -11.17 -2.93
CA PRO A 32 -15.74 -10.09 -1.96
C PRO A 32 -14.84 -8.96 -2.42
N THR A 33 -15.45 -7.84 -2.83
CA THR A 33 -14.71 -6.64 -3.19
C THR A 33 -14.03 -6.23 -1.90
N ARG A 34 -12.72 -6.49 -1.82
CA ARG A 34 -11.92 -6.04 -0.69
C ARG A 34 -12.19 -4.54 -0.54
N SER A 35 -12.83 -4.17 0.57
CA SER A 35 -13.05 -2.77 0.89
C SER A 35 -11.71 -2.23 1.37
N TYR A 36 -11.13 -1.35 0.58
CA TYR A 36 -9.92 -0.63 0.93
C TYR A 36 -10.31 0.65 1.67
N ARG A 37 -9.52 1.02 2.67
CA ARG A 37 -9.73 2.28 3.41
C ARG A 37 -8.93 3.40 2.78
N ASP A 38 -9.49 4.61 2.76
CA ASP A 38 -8.74 5.83 2.45
C ASP A 38 -7.60 6.01 3.45
N GLY A 39 -6.51 6.63 3.01
CA GLY A 39 -5.33 6.76 3.85
C GLY A 39 -4.23 7.61 3.26
N ARG A 40 -3.25 7.92 4.11
CA ARG A 40 -2.10 8.75 3.78
C ARG A 40 -0.87 7.91 3.44
N LEU A 41 -0.07 8.44 2.54
CA LEU A 41 1.20 7.87 2.13
C LEU A 41 2.34 8.52 2.93
N TRP A 42 3.13 7.69 3.57
CA TRP A 42 4.34 8.06 4.29
C TRP A 42 5.56 7.39 3.67
N VAL A 43 6.74 7.96 3.86
CA VAL A 43 8.02 7.34 3.48
C VAL A 43 8.99 7.45 4.66
N VAL A 44 9.64 6.35 5.02
CA VAL A 44 10.71 6.35 6.02
C VAL A 44 12.01 5.88 5.40
N ASN A 45 13.11 6.49 5.82
CA ASN A 45 14.44 6.25 5.29
C ASN A 45 15.33 5.57 6.35
N ASN A 46 15.34 4.25 6.35
CA ASN A 46 16.16 3.40 7.22
C ASN A 46 17.44 2.90 6.51
N PHE A 47 17.96 3.66 5.55
CA PHE A 47 19.14 3.28 4.78
C PHE A 47 20.44 3.72 5.47
N SER A 48 21.49 2.93 5.35
CA SER A 48 22.84 3.28 5.79
C SER A 48 23.42 4.34 4.84
N SER A 49 23.40 5.59 5.28
CA SER A 49 23.98 6.70 4.53
C SER A 49 25.40 6.97 4.99
N TRP A 50 26.33 7.10 4.04
CA TRP A 50 27.65 7.68 4.30
C TRP A 50 27.62 9.21 4.34
N ASP A 51 26.55 9.85 3.83
CA ASP A 51 26.37 11.30 3.85
C ASP A 51 25.85 11.75 5.23
N PRO A 52 26.65 12.49 6.02
CA PRO A 52 26.25 13.00 7.33
C PRO A 52 25.14 14.06 7.24
N ALA A 53 24.96 14.70 6.07
CA ALA A 53 23.92 15.69 5.87
C ALA A 53 22.54 15.07 5.63
N GLY A 54 22.45 13.74 5.43
CA GLY A 54 21.18 13.02 5.27
C GLY A 54 20.39 13.33 4.00
N ARG A 55 20.93 14.13 3.07
CA ARG A 55 20.22 14.63 1.88
C ARG A 55 20.47 13.75 0.65
N TRP A 56 20.30 12.44 0.83
CA TRP A 56 20.57 11.47 -0.22
C TRP A 56 19.28 10.93 -0.86
N LEU A 57 18.12 11.06 -0.21
CA LEU A 57 16.83 10.58 -0.71
C LEU A 57 15.84 11.73 -0.87
N THR A 58 15.31 11.90 -2.08
CA THR A 58 14.09 12.66 -2.29
C THR A 58 13.04 11.83 -3.02
N VAL A 59 11.78 12.21 -2.83
CA VAL A 59 10.62 11.65 -3.50
C VAL A 59 10.01 12.74 -4.36
N GLU A 60 9.69 12.40 -5.61
CA GLU A 60 8.88 13.26 -6.47
C GLU A 60 7.44 12.74 -6.51
N TRP A 61 6.52 13.55 -6.00
CA TRP A 61 5.09 13.28 -5.94
C TRP A 61 4.33 14.43 -6.59
N GLU A 62 3.55 14.15 -7.63
CA GLU A 62 2.72 15.15 -8.34
C GLU A 62 3.47 16.42 -8.77
N GLY A 63 4.76 16.29 -9.09
CA GLY A 63 5.64 17.40 -9.51
C GLY A 63 6.33 18.14 -8.36
N GLU A 64 6.07 17.78 -7.11
CA GLU A 64 6.77 18.31 -5.94
C GLU A 64 7.90 17.37 -5.50
N VAL A 65 9.04 17.94 -5.13
CA VAL A 65 10.20 17.21 -4.62
C VAL A 65 10.26 17.34 -3.10
N ILE A 66 10.18 16.22 -2.41
CA ILE A 66 10.11 16.12 -0.95
C ILE A 66 11.39 15.45 -0.44
N SER A 67 12.09 16.08 0.50
CA SER A 67 13.26 15.47 1.16
C SER A 67 12.81 14.42 2.17
N VAL A 68 13.48 13.27 2.19
CA VAL A 68 13.25 12.22 3.19
C VAL A 68 14.57 11.97 3.94
N ASP A 69 14.72 12.67 5.06
CA ASP A 69 15.93 12.62 5.88
C ASP A 69 16.11 11.23 6.52
N ASN A 70 17.34 10.89 6.87
CA ASN A 70 17.66 9.60 7.46
C ASN A 70 17.02 9.42 8.84
N ASN A 71 16.34 8.28 9.00
CA ASN A 71 15.85 7.81 10.28
C ASN A 71 16.93 7.04 11.08
N MET A 72 18.12 6.85 10.50
CA MET A 72 19.25 6.12 11.08
C MET A 72 20.54 6.94 10.94
N ASP A 73 21.36 6.99 12.00
CA ASP A 73 22.69 7.60 11.97
C ASP A 73 23.73 6.66 11.32
N TYR A 74 24.99 7.08 11.29
CA TYR A 74 26.08 6.33 10.66
C TYR A 74 26.35 5.00 11.38
N GLU A 75 26.22 4.98 12.71
CA GLU A 75 26.40 3.79 13.55
C GLU A 75 25.19 2.86 13.55
N GLY A 76 24.08 3.28 12.93
CA GLY A 76 22.85 2.51 12.86
C GLY A 76 21.93 2.70 14.08
N ASN A 77 22.06 3.81 14.80
CA ASN A 77 21.09 4.18 15.81
C ASN A 77 19.95 5.01 15.20
N PRO A 78 18.73 4.91 15.75
CA PRO A 78 17.62 5.77 15.33
C PRO A 78 17.91 7.24 15.58
N THR A 79 17.64 8.10 14.60
CA THR A 79 17.79 9.58 14.73
C THR A 79 16.57 10.24 15.36
N GLY A 80 15.41 9.57 15.30
CA GLY A 80 14.12 10.11 15.73
C GLY A 80 13.38 10.96 14.69
N VAL A 81 13.89 11.04 13.46
CA VAL A 81 13.25 11.75 12.33
C VAL A 81 11.89 11.13 11.98
N GLY A 82 11.81 9.80 11.94
CA GLY A 82 10.60 9.07 11.59
C GLY A 82 10.21 9.17 10.12
N ALA A 83 8.95 8.83 9.82
CA ALA A 83 8.41 8.86 8.47
C ALA A 83 7.95 10.27 8.05
N VAL A 84 8.22 10.62 6.80
CA VAL A 84 7.80 11.86 6.16
C VAL A 84 6.46 11.67 5.45
N LEU A 85 5.53 12.61 5.64
CA LEU A 85 4.24 12.62 4.96
C LEU A 85 4.44 13.04 3.50
N ILE A 86 3.95 12.23 2.56
CA ILE A 86 4.00 12.53 1.12
C ILE A 86 2.70 13.16 0.64
N THR A 87 1.56 12.63 1.10
CA THR A 87 0.23 13.08 0.64
C THR A 87 -0.42 13.98 1.70
N PRO A 88 -0.56 15.30 1.46
CA PRO A 88 -1.15 16.23 2.43
C PRO A 88 -2.65 16.00 2.64
N GLU A 89 -3.32 15.33 1.71
CA GLU A 89 -4.68 14.80 1.87
C GLU A 89 -4.70 13.27 1.76
N PRO A 90 -5.68 12.59 2.37
CA PRO A 90 -5.83 11.15 2.20
C PRO A 90 -6.14 10.79 0.74
N LEU A 91 -5.52 9.73 0.26
CA LEU A 91 -5.84 9.12 -1.03
C LEU A 91 -7.01 8.14 -0.89
N PRO A 92 -7.82 7.96 -1.94
CA PRO A 92 -8.88 6.95 -1.94
C PRO A 92 -8.33 5.53 -1.72
N GLY A 93 -9.06 4.73 -0.96
CA GLY A 93 -8.75 3.31 -0.76
C GLY A 93 -8.69 2.56 -2.09
N GLY A 94 -7.68 1.70 -2.23
CA GLY A 94 -7.44 0.92 -3.45
C GLY A 94 -6.60 1.65 -4.49
N THR A 95 -6.23 2.92 -4.23
CA THR A 95 -5.28 3.66 -5.08
C THR A 95 -3.94 2.92 -5.11
N VAL A 96 -3.46 2.60 -6.31
CA VAL A 96 -2.10 2.08 -6.53
C VAL A 96 -1.16 3.29 -6.56
N VAL A 97 -0.22 3.36 -5.62
CA VAL A 97 0.79 4.42 -5.59
C VAL A 97 2.04 3.96 -6.31
N ASP A 98 2.56 4.83 -7.18
CA ASP A 98 3.82 4.60 -7.89
C ASP A 98 4.48 5.94 -8.23
N PHE A 99 5.36 6.37 -7.34
CA PHE A 99 6.07 7.65 -7.42
C PHE A 99 7.56 7.42 -7.70
N THR A 100 8.30 8.50 -7.85
CA THR A 100 9.71 8.46 -8.22
C THR A 100 10.59 8.73 -7.01
N PHE A 101 11.57 7.86 -6.78
CA PHE A 101 12.70 8.11 -5.90
C PHE A 101 13.87 8.71 -6.67
N ASN A 102 14.54 9.66 -6.04
CA ASN A 102 15.80 10.21 -6.50
C ASN A 102 16.86 9.95 -5.43
N PHE A 103 17.76 9.01 -5.71
CA PHE A 103 18.86 8.65 -4.84
C PHE A 103 20.13 9.39 -5.26
N LYS A 104 20.63 10.25 -4.39
CA LYS A 104 21.82 11.04 -4.62
C LYS A 104 23.05 10.35 -4.02
N PHE A 105 23.98 9.97 -4.88
CA PHE A 105 25.26 9.38 -4.51
C PHE A 105 26.38 10.33 -4.97
N GLY A 106 26.82 11.20 -4.07
CA GLY A 106 27.78 12.27 -4.40
C GLY A 106 27.19 13.27 -5.41
N HIS A 107 27.73 13.28 -6.63
CA HIS A 107 27.24 14.11 -7.74
C HIS A 107 26.25 13.39 -8.67
N GLU A 108 26.09 12.08 -8.53
CA GLU A 108 25.18 11.28 -9.34
C GLU A 108 23.79 11.28 -8.69
N VAL A 109 22.74 11.39 -9.51
CA VAL A 109 21.35 11.15 -9.10
C VAL A 109 20.84 9.95 -9.87
N ARG A 110 20.42 8.92 -9.13
CA ARG A 110 19.77 7.73 -9.67
C ARG A 110 18.28 7.83 -9.43
N THR A 111 17.54 7.90 -10.52
CA THR A 111 16.08 7.95 -10.49
C THR A 111 15.51 6.53 -10.67
N ARG A 112 14.53 6.18 -9.84
CA ARG A 112 13.84 4.88 -9.87
C ARG A 112 12.37 5.05 -9.52
N ARG A 113 11.48 4.31 -10.17
CA ARG A 113 10.07 4.22 -9.77
C ARG A 113 9.92 3.30 -8.57
N LEU A 114 8.94 3.55 -7.69
CA LEU A 114 8.61 2.63 -6.60
C LEU A 114 8.35 1.20 -7.11
N SER A 115 7.61 1.08 -8.21
CA SER A 115 7.32 -0.21 -8.84
C SER A 115 8.54 -0.97 -9.37
N GLU A 116 9.66 -0.30 -9.63
CA GLU A 116 10.92 -0.94 -10.04
C GLU A 116 11.71 -1.52 -8.85
N LEU A 117 11.48 -0.99 -7.64
CA LEU A 117 12.18 -1.39 -6.42
C LEU A 117 11.39 -2.40 -5.58
N LEU A 118 10.07 -2.42 -5.74
CA LEU A 118 9.23 -3.41 -5.08
C LEU A 118 9.49 -4.81 -5.64
N PRO A 119 9.42 -5.86 -4.79
CA PRO A 119 9.43 -7.25 -5.24
C PRO A 119 8.45 -7.50 -6.38
N SER A 120 8.84 -8.37 -7.32
CA SER A 120 8.04 -8.67 -8.51
C SER A 120 6.61 -9.07 -8.16
N GLY A 121 5.64 -8.40 -8.79
CA GLY A 121 4.21 -8.63 -8.56
C GLY A 121 3.61 -7.90 -7.35
N GLN A 122 4.44 -7.26 -6.52
CA GLN A 122 3.96 -6.41 -5.43
C GLN A 122 3.55 -5.03 -5.95
N LYS A 123 2.51 -4.47 -5.35
CA LYS A 123 2.06 -3.09 -5.55
C LYS A 123 1.89 -2.42 -4.20
N ALA A 124 2.20 -1.14 -4.13
CA ALA A 124 1.79 -0.32 -3.01
C ALA A 124 0.35 0.15 -3.26
N ILE A 125 -0.56 -0.27 -2.39
CA ILE A 125 -1.99 0.02 -2.49
C ILE A 125 -2.42 0.66 -1.18
N ILE A 126 -3.14 1.78 -1.28
CA ILE A 126 -3.74 2.45 -0.11
C ILE A 126 -4.81 1.56 0.49
N ASP A 127 -4.63 1.18 1.75
CA ASP A 127 -5.59 0.42 2.56
C ASP A 127 -5.56 0.92 4.01
N GLY A 128 -5.94 2.18 4.18
CA GLY A 128 -5.55 3.01 5.30
C GLY A 128 -4.18 3.62 5.07
N ASP A 129 -3.63 4.24 6.10
CA ASP A 129 -2.26 4.77 6.04
C ASP A 129 -1.28 3.64 5.67
N ILE A 130 -0.30 3.97 4.84
CA ILE A 130 0.82 3.09 4.52
C ILE A 130 2.12 3.88 4.60
N THR A 131 3.19 3.18 4.93
CA THR A 131 4.54 3.71 4.86
C THR A 131 5.34 2.91 3.85
N ILE A 132 6.03 3.60 2.96
CA ILE A 132 7.06 3.00 2.13
C ILE A 132 8.37 3.11 2.88
N GLU A 133 8.89 1.98 3.32
CA GLU A 133 10.20 1.93 3.95
C GLU A 133 11.27 1.70 2.90
N VAL A 134 12.24 2.61 2.86
CA VAL A 134 13.51 2.43 2.16
C VAL A 134 14.53 1.96 3.19
N TYR A 135 15.24 0.88 2.89
CA TYR A 135 16.23 0.28 3.77
C TYR A 135 17.43 -0.23 2.97
N SER A 136 18.57 -0.41 3.62
CA SER A 136 19.74 -1.02 3.00
C SER A 136 19.59 -2.53 2.99
N LEU A 137 20.03 -3.22 1.93
CA LEU A 137 20.02 -4.69 1.96
C LEU A 137 21.02 -5.29 2.94
N LYS A 138 22.06 -4.51 3.30
CA LYS A 138 23.07 -4.83 4.32
C LYS A 138 23.42 -3.54 5.05
N TRP A 139 23.61 -3.55 6.36
CA TRP A 139 24.15 -2.36 7.03
C TRP A 139 25.66 -2.27 6.85
N ASP A 140 26.14 -1.22 6.18
CA ASP A 140 27.57 -0.97 6.04
C ASP A 140 27.82 0.52 5.79
N PRO A 141 28.22 1.27 6.82
CA PRO A 141 28.29 2.72 6.73
C PRO A 141 29.51 3.21 5.94
N LEU A 142 30.44 2.29 5.61
CA LEU A 142 31.63 2.56 4.79
C LEU A 142 31.41 2.27 3.30
N LEU A 143 30.29 1.66 2.92
CA LEU A 143 29.99 1.45 1.51
C LEU A 143 29.53 2.75 0.85
N THR A 144 30.29 3.19 -0.14
CA THR A 144 29.92 4.29 -1.03
C THR A 144 28.70 3.97 -1.89
N TYR A 145 28.45 2.67 -2.12
CA TYR A 145 27.27 2.15 -2.80
C TYR A 145 26.68 1.00 -1.99
N ASN A 146 25.47 1.22 -1.49
CA ASN A 146 24.68 0.18 -0.87
C ASN A 146 23.39 0.00 -1.69
N ASP A 147 22.95 -1.23 -1.85
CA ASP A 147 21.72 -1.52 -2.57
C ASP A 147 20.52 -1.19 -1.67
N ALA A 148 19.58 -0.41 -2.19
CA ALA A 148 18.36 -0.05 -1.49
C ALA A 148 17.27 -1.09 -1.76
N GLY A 149 16.73 -1.64 -0.68
CA GLY A 149 15.46 -2.36 -0.68
C GLY A 149 14.30 -1.41 -0.37
N VAL A 150 13.12 -1.75 -0.87
CA VAL A 150 11.88 -1.04 -0.54
C VAL A 150 10.80 -2.04 -0.14
N ARG A 151 10.01 -1.70 0.88
CA ARG A 151 8.81 -2.48 1.26
C ARG A 151 7.66 -1.58 1.68
N VAL A 152 6.46 -2.13 1.59
CA VAL A 152 5.22 -1.48 2.05
C VAL A 152 4.92 -1.95 3.46
N VAL A 153 4.74 -1.02 4.38
CA VAL A 153 4.34 -1.25 5.78
C VAL A 153 2.96 -0.65 5.99
N SER A 154 2.06 -1.40 6.63
CA SER A 154 0.74 -0.88 6.98
C SER A 154 0.83 0.13 8.13
N GLY A 155 0.08 1.22 8.03
CA GLY A 155 0.06 2.33 8.98
C GLY A 155 1.21 3.32 8.79
N LYS A 156 1.25 4.33 9.66
CA LYS A 156 2.42 5.18 9.85
C LYS A 156 3.49 4.37 10.61
N PHE A 157 4.63 4.13 9.97
CA PHE A 157 5.75 3.39 10.53
C PHE A 157 6.94 4.32 10.72
N ASP A 158 7.18 4.73 11.96
CA ASP A 158 8.34 5.53 12.37
C ASP A 158 9.49 4.66 12.94
N GLY A 159 9.39 3.34 12.77
CA GLY A 159 10.33 2.37 13.33
C GLY A 159 11.60 2.20 12.51
N VAL A 160 12.53 1.44 13.07
CA VAL A 160 13.83 1.12 12.47
C VAL A 160 13.80 -0.25 11.80
N HIS A 161 14.48 -0.37 10.66
CA HIS A 161 14.72 -1.65 10.04
C HIS A 161 15.64 -2.49 10.91
N PRO A 162 15.27 -3.74 11.26
CA PRO A 162 16.15 -4.59 12.04
C PRO A 162 17.33 -5.07 11.17
N TYR A 163 18.54 -4.71 11.56
CA TYR A 163 19.78 -5.20 10.96
C TYR A 163 20.48 -6.18 11.90
N PRO A 164 20.67 -7.44 11.52
CA PRO A 164 21.38 -8.43 12.34
C PRO A 164 22.80 -8.02 12.72
N GLU A 165 23.47 -7.21 11.89
CA GLU A 165 24.84 -6.73 12.11
C GLU A 165 24.95 -5.66 13.20
N LEU A 166 23.83 -5.09 13.64
CA LEU A 166 23.75 -4.08 14.69
C LEU A 166 23.35 -4.65 16.06
N GLN A 167 23.18 -5.97 16.19
CA GLN A 167 22.81 -6.68 17.43
C GLN A 167 24.01 -7.36 18.08
#